data_AF-K2MQ10-F1
#
_entry.id   AF-K2MQ10-F1
#
_cell.length_a   1.000
_cell.length_b   1.000
_cell.length_c   1.000
_cell.angle_alpha   90.00
_cell.angle_beta   90.00
_cell.angle_gamma   90.00
#
_symmetry.space_group_name_H-M   'P 1'
#
loop_
_entity.id
_entity.type
_entity.pdbx_description
1 polymer ?
#
loop_
_entity_poly.entity_id
_entity_poly.type
_entity_poly.pdbx_seq_one_letter_code
_entity_poly.pdbx_strand_id
1 'polypeptide(L)'
;MNEGRVTTNKTVGQYGFFGAEAEIGLSRKVYMWFDLALRLFPTARYIAKGDDDIFLRVPLFVAHLRLLPRRGIYMGNHIGAPQFANKRFSGNTFMFGWLYTLSRDVAEALVSYKP
;
A
#
# COMPACT_ATOMS: atom_id res chain seq x y z
N MET A 1 -19.60 -3.51 -12.67
CA MET A 1 -18.35 -3.21 -11.94
C MET A 1 -17.42 -4.42 -12.12
N ASN A 2 -16.30 -4.25 -12.84
CA ASN A 2 -15.36 -5.34 -13.16
C ASN A 2 -14.06 -5.27 -12.34
N GLU A 3 -13.96 -4.31 -11.41
CA GLU A 3 -12.75 -3.96 -10.64
C GLU A 3 -12.22 -5.07 -9.72
N GLY A 4 -12.97 -6.16 -9.54
CA GLY A 4 -12.52 -7.37 -8.82
C GLY A 4 -12.45 -8.61 -9.70
N ARG A 5 -12.76 -8.49 -11.00
CA ARG A 5 -12.79 -9.63 -11.92
C ARG A 5 -11.38 -9.89 -12.43
N VAL A 6 -10.81 -11.01 -12.00
CA VAL A 6 -9.57 -11.53 -12.58
C VAL A 6 -9.83 -11.84 -14.06
N THR A 7 -9.05 -11.25 -14.95
CA THR A 7 -9.19 -11.45 -16.41
C THR A 7 -8.07 -12.31 -17.00
N THR A 8 -7.20 -12.84 -16.14
CA THR A 8 -6.12 -13.77 -16.48
C THR A 8 -6.45 -15.19 -16.02
N ASN A 9 -5.74 -16.19 -16.53
CA ASN A 9 -5.86 -17.59 -16.08
C ASN A 9 -5.12 -17.84 -14.76
N LYS A 10 -5.06 -16.83 -13.89
CA LYS A 10 -4.27 -16.87 -12.67
C LYS A 10 -4.99 -17.71 -11.61
N THR A 11 -4.26 -18.67 -11.05
CA THR A 11 -4.73 -19.46 -9.91
C THR A 11 -4.81 -18.58 -8.65
N VAL A 12 -5.90 -18.73 -7.89
CA VAL A 12 -6.07 -18.06 -6.59
C VAL A 12 -4.90 -18.41 -5.66
N GLY A 13 -4.36 -17.41 -4.95
CA GLY A 13 -3.25 -17.58 -4.03
C GLY A 13 -1.85 -17.62 -4.67
N GLN A 14 -1.74 -17.56 -6.00
CA GLN A 14 -0.42 -17.44 -6.66
C GLN A 14 0.00 -15.97 -6.84
N TYR A 15 1.30 -15.76 -7.03
CA TYR A 15 1.84 -14.46 -7.45
C TYR A 15 1.51 -14.17 -8.92
N GLY A 16 1.50 -12.88 -9.31
CA GLY A 16 1.40 -12.47 -10.72
C GLY A 16 0.24 -11.52 -11.02
N PHE A 17 0.11 -11.16 -12.29
CA PHE A 17 -0.82 -10.17 -12.83
C PHE A 17 -2.28 -10.68 -12.81
N PHE A 18 -3.19 -9.90 -12.23
CA PHE A 18 -4.61 -10.25 -12.13
C PHE A 18 -5.48 -9.70 -13.28
N GLY A 19 -4.88 -8.88 -14.16
CA GLY A 19 -5.62 -8.15 -15.19
C GLY A 19 -5.76 -6.66 -14.85
N ALA A 20 -5.79 -5.81 -15.87
CA ALA A 20 -5.77 -4.35 -15.70
C ALA A 20 -6.93 -3.84 -14.83
N GLU A 21 -8.16 -4.33 -15.07
CA GLU A 21 -9.34 -3.94 -14.29
C GLU A 21 -9.19 -4.27 -12.79
N ALA A 22 -8.65 -5.45 -12.47
CA ALA A 22 -8.43 -5.88 -11.11
C ALA A 22 -7.33 -5.04 -10.42
N GLU A 23 -6.26 -4.69 -11.13
CA GLU A 23 -5.18 -3.85 -10.58
C GLU A 23 -5.59 -2.39 -10.38
N ILE A 24 -6.41 -1.85 -11.30
CA ILE A 24 -7.04 -0.53 -11.13
C ILE A 24 -7.97 -0.54 -9.91
N GLY A 25 -8.79 -1.59 -9.77
CA GLY A 25 -9.67 -1.78 -8.62
C GLY A 25 -8.91 -1.84 -7.28
N LEU A 26 -7.80 -2.58 -7.24
CA LEU A 26 -6.91 -2.61 -6.07
C LEU A 26 -6.32 -1.24 -5.75
N SER A 27 -5.90 -0.48 -6.77
CA SER A 27 -5.35 0.87 -6.60
C SER A 27 -6.40 1.83 -6.03
N ARG A 28 -7.65 1.77 -6.53
CA ARG A 28 -8.80 2.53 -6.00
C ARG A 28 -9.12 2.14 -4.56
N LYS A 29 -9.11 0.83 -4.24
CA LYS A 29 -9.32 0.34 -2.87
C LYS A 29 -8.28 0.91 -1.90
N VAL A 30 -7.00 0.97 -2.30
CA VAL A 30 -5.93 1.57 -1.49
C VAL A 30 -6.18 3.05 -1.25
N TYR A 31 -6.53 3.82 -2.29
CA TYR A 31 -6.90 5.24 -2.15
C TYR A 31 -8.05 5.42 -1.15
N MET A 32 -9.14 4.66 -1.33
CA MET A 32 -10.32 4.73 -0.48
C MET A 32 -10.01 4.37 0.97
N TRP A 33 -9.12 3.38 1.20
CA TRP A 33 -8.69 3.02 2.54
C TRP A 33 -8.04 4.19 3.27
N PHE A 34 -7.06 4.87 2.64
CA PHE A 34 -6.38 6.00 3.26
C PHE A 34 -7.30 7.20 3.44
N ASP A 35 -8.14 7.52 2.45
CA ASP A 35 -9.11 8.63 2.53
C ASP A 35 -10.10 8.42 3.68
N LEU A 36 -10.62 7.19 3.83
CA LEU A 36 -11.51 6.83 4.93
C LEU A 36 -10.80 6.85 6.28
N ALA A 37 -9.63 6.21 6.39
CA ALA A 37 -8.89 6.11 7.65
C ALA A 37 -8.51 7.49 8.20
N LEU A 38 -8.13 8.43 7.33
CA LEU A 38 -7.82 9.81 7.73
C LEU A 38 -9.01 10.53 8.36
N ARG A 39 -10.24 10.24 7.92
CA ARG A 39 -11.49 10.82 8.45
C ARG A 39 -11.95 10.14 9.73
N LEU A 40 -11.88 8.81 9.78
CA LEU A 40 -12.34 8.03 10.94
C LEU A 40 -11.38 8.13 12.13
N PHE A 41 -10.08 8.27 11.89
CA PHE A 41 -9.05 8.28 12.92
C PHE A 41 -8.24 9.58 12.89
N PRO A 42 -8.83 10.72 13.30
CA PRO A 42 -8.19 12.04 13.17
C PRO A 42 -6.89 12.19 13.99
N THR A 43 -6.72 11.37 15.04
CA THR A 43 -5.53 11.40 15.91
C THR A 43 -4.46 10.36 15.54
N ALA A 44 -4.75 9.47 14.59
CA ALA A 44 -3.80 8.45 14.16
C ALA A 44 -2.57 9.11 13.51
N ARG A 45 -1.38 8.76 14.03
CA ARG A 45 -0.09 9.27 13.54
C ARG A 45 0.44 8.47 12.35
N TYR A 46 0.08 7.20 12.30
CA TYR A 46 0.46 6.27 11.25
C TYR A 46 -0.78 5.51 10.78
N ILE A 47 -0.84 5.24 9.48
CA ILE A 47 -1.88 4.42 8.86
C ILE A 47 -1.17 3.33 8.07
N ALA A 48 -1.49 2.08 8.36
CA ALA A 48 -0.94 0.94 7.65
C ALA A 48 -1.98 0.37 6.67
N LYS A 49 -1.50 -0.12 5.53
CA LYS A 49 -2.23 -1.07 4.68
C LYS A 49 -1.64 -2.44 4.92
N GLY A 50 -2.48 -3.44 5.14
CA GLY A 50 -2.11 -4.85 5.25
C GLY A 50 -2.96 -5.73 4.33
N ASP A 51 -2.42 -6.85 3.83
CA ASP A 51 -3.22 -7.93 3.25
C ASP A 51 -3.77 -8.85 4.36
N ASP A 52 -4.81 -9.62 4.04
CA ASP A 52 -5.49 -10.54 4.97
C ASP A 52 -4.81 -11.91 5.09
N ASP A 53 -3.82 -12.18 4.24
CA ASP A 53 -3.04 -13.42 4.17
C ASP A 53 -1.67 -13.31 4.88
N ILE A 54 -1.55 -12.39 5.85
CA ILE A 54 -0.29 -12.05 6.53
C ILE A 54 -0.35 -12.38 8.01
N PHE A 55 0.82 -12.62 8.61
CA PHE A 55 0.99 -12.66 10.06
C PHE A 55 1.70 -11.39 10.55
N LEU A 56 1.03 -10.59 11.40
CA LEU A 56 1.60 -9.38 12.00
C LEU A 56 1.84 -9.55 13.49
N ARG A 57 3.09 -9.39 13.94
CA ARG A 57 3.44 -9.32 15.36
C ARG A 57 3.07 -7.95 15.95
N VAL A 58 1.78 -7.75 16.23
CA VAL A 58 1.22 -6.43 16.60
C VAL A 58 1.99 -5.70 17.72
N PRO A 59 2.35 -6.33 18.87
CA PRO A 59 3.07 -5.60 19.92
C PRO A 59 4.44 -5.09 19.47
N LEU A 60 5.18 -5.90 18.71
CA LEU A 60 6.48 -5.53 18.16
C LEU A 60 6.33 -4.42 17.10
N PHE A 61 5.33 -4.54 16.24
CA PHE A 61 5.04 -3.53 15.22
C PHE A 61 4.73 -2.17 15.86
N VAL A 62 3.85 -2.13 16.87
CA VAL A 62 3.54 -0.89 17.60
C VAL A 62 4.76 -0.34 18.33
N ALA A 63 5.62 -1.20 18.90
CA ALA A 63 6.87 -0.77 19.51
C ALA A 63 7.79 -0.07 18.50
N HIS A 64 7.91 -0.59 17.27
CA HIS A 64 8.67 0.08 16.21
C HIS A 64 8.06 1.43 15.81
N LEU A 65 6.73 1.53 15.66
CA LEU A 65 6.08 2.79 15.30
C LEU A 65 6.36 3.92 16.30
N ARG A 66 6.55 3.58 17.58
CA ARG A 66 6.89 4.57 18.63
C ARG A 66 8.29 5.18 18.46
N LEU A 67 9.18 4.50 17.74
CA LEU A 67 10.55 4.96 17.47
C LEU A 67 10.65 5.78 16.19
N LEU A 68 9.64 5.74 15.33
CA LEU A 68 9.66 6.44 14.04
C LEU A 68 9.39 7.95 14.19
N PRO A 69 9.94 8.77 13.29
CA PRO A 69 9.50 10.15 13.08
C PRO A 69 8.00 10.22 12.77
N ARG A 70 7.32 11.25 13.28
CA ARG A 70 5.86 11.42 13.10
C ARG A 70 5.46 11.94 11.71
N ARG A 71 6.43 12.24 10.85
CA ARG A 71 6.25 12.89 9.54
C ARG A 71 7.18 12.30 8.50
N GLY A 72 6.77 12.33 7.23
CA GLY A 72 7.58 11.86 6.11
C GLY A 72 7.88 10.36 6.12
N ILE A 73 7.11 9.55 6.83
CA ILE A 73 7.29 8.10 6.87
C ILE A 73 6.51 7.44 5.76
N TYR A 74 7.24 6.70 4.94
CA TYR A 74 6.72 5.66 4.08
C TYR A 74 7.61 4.43 4.31
N MET A 75 7.13 3.48 5.11
CA MET A 75 7.89 2.34 5.61
C MET A 75 7.24 1.03 5.17
N GLY A 76 8.05 0.09 4.71
CA GLY A 76 7.60 -1.24 4.30
C GLY A 76 8.73 -2.00 3.62
N ASN A 77 8.37 -3.06 2.89
CA ASN A 77 9.32 -3.75 2.03
C ASN A 77 9.58 -2.90 0.78
N HIS A 78 10.76 -2.30 0.69
CA HIS A 78 11.14 -1.38 -0.39
C HIS A 78 11.51 -2.15 -1.65
N ILE A 79 10.86 -1.82 -2.76
CA ILE A 79 11.27 -2.25 -4.10
C ILE A 79 11.69 -1.01 -4.90
N GLY A 80 12.88 -1.08 -5.50
CA GLY A 80 13.53 0.02 -6.18
C GLY A 80 14.03 -0.26 -7.60
N ALA A 81 14.68 0.76 -8.16
CA ALA A 81 15.07 0.85 -9.57
C ALA A 81 15.81 -0.36 -10.18
N PRO A 82 16.68 -1.14 -9.49
CA PRO A 82 17.34 -2.28 -10.12
C PRO A 82 16.34 -3.38 -10.52
N GLN A 83 15.25 -3.54 -9.78
CA GLN A 83 14.21 -4.54 -10.05
C GLN A 83 13.30 -4.14 -11.22
N PHE A 84 13.29 -2.86 -11.61
CA PHE A 84 12.47 -2.30 -12.69
C PHE A 84 13.29 -1.66 -13.83
N ALA A 85 14.62 -1.72 -13.78
CA ALA A 85 15.51 -1.10 -14.77
C ALA A 85 15.20 -1.56 -16.21
N ASN A 86 14.77 -2.82 -16.37
CA ASN A 86 14.41 -3.39 -17.67
C ASN A 86 12.96 -3.10 -18.12
N LYS A 87 12.14 -2.43 -17.30
CA LYS A 87 10.70 -2.22 -17.55
C LYS A 87 10.31 -0.79 -17.96
N ARG A 88 11.27 0.09 -18.29
CA ARG A 88 11.03 1.50 -18.72
C ARG A 88 10.24 2.37 -17.73
N PHE A 89 9.98 1.91 -16.51
CA PHE A 89 9.45 2.75 -15.44
C PHE A 89 10.59 3.55 -14.84
N SER A 90 10.62 4.85 -15.09
CA SER A 90 11.63 5.75 -14.53
C SER A 90 11.57 5.75 -13.00
N GLY A 91 12.61 5.21 -12.36
CA GLY A 91 13.10 5.60 -11.02
C GLY A 91 12.20 5.47 -9.79
N ASN A 92 10.93 5.07 -9.92
CA ASN A 92 9.99 5.15 -8.81
C ASN A 92 10.15 3.97 -7.85
N THR A 93 10.69 4.25 -6.67
CA THR A 93 10.73 3.29 -5.57
C THR A 93 9.40 3.29 -4.82
N PHE A 94 8.90 2.13 -4.42
CA PHE A 94 7.67 2.03 -3.66
C PHE A 94 7.73 0.92 -2.61
N MET A 95 6.83 0.96 -1.63
CA MET A 95 6.67 -0.11 -0.66
C MET A 95 5.76 -1.18 -1.25
N PHE A 96 6.31 -2.36 -1.44
CA PHE A 96 5.62 -3.47 -2.05
C PHE A 96 4.84 -4.31 -1.03
N GLY A 97 3.72 -4.84 -1.52
CA GLY A 97 3.16 -6.09 -1.02
C GLY A 97 2.29 -5.95 0.22
N TRP A 98 2.52 -6.90 1.13
CA TRP A 98 1.64 -7.34 2.19
C TRP A 98 1.41 -6.35 3.31
N LEU A 99 2.39 -5.50 3.64
CA LEU A 99 2.26 -4.51 4.70
C LEU A 99 3.16 -3.31 4.42
N TYR A 100 2.60 -2.11 4.46
CA TYR A 100 3.34 -0.86 4.51
C TYR A 100 2.60 0.19 5.33
N THR A 101 3.34 1.15 5.85
CA THR A 101 2.87 2.16 6.79
C THR A 101 3.27 3.55 6.34
N LEU A 102 2.31 4.46 6.34
CA LEU A 102 2.51 5.88 6.06
C LEU A 102 2.35 6.66 7.36
N SER A 103 3.15 7.71 7.57
CA SER A 103 2.77 8.77 8.51
C SER A 103 1.55 9.52 7.96
N ARG A 104 0.81 10.17 8.86
CA ARG A 104 -0.42 10.87 8.51
C ARG A 104 -0.23 11.87 7.36
N ASP A 105 0.81 12.68 7.41
CA ASP A 105 1.10 13.69 6.37
C ASP A 105 1.39 13.08 4.99
N VAL A 106 2.02 11.91 4.95
CA VAL A 106 2.26 11.16 3.71
C VAL A 106 0.95 10.54 3.20
N ALA A 107 0.09 10.05 4.08
CA ALA A 107 -1.25 9.57 3.71
C ALA A 107 -2.13 10.71 3.17
N GLU A 108 -2.07 11.89 3.79
CA GLU A 108 -2.76 13.11 3.33
C GLU A 108 -2.25 13.53 1.93
N ALA A 109 -0.94 13.49 1.71
CA ALA A 109 -0.35 13.75 0.40
C ALA A 109 -0.83 12.73 -0.64
N LEU A 110 -0.88 11.44 -0.30
CA LEU A 110 -1.37 10.38 -1.20
C LEU A 110 -2.81 10.64 -1.63
N VAL A 111 -3.71 10.92 -0.69
CA VAL A 111 -5.15 11.13 -1.01
C VAL A 111 -5.42 12.46 -1.70
N SER A 112 -4.46 13.39 -1.71
CA SER A 112 -4.58 14.63 -2.49
C SER A 112 -4.57 14.38 -4.01
N TYR A 113 -3.99 13.25 -4.44
CA TYR A 113 -4.04 12.78 -5.83
C TYR A 113 -5.31 11.96 -6.06
N LYS A 114 -6.39 12.65 -6.42
CA LYS A 114 -7.69 12.01 -6.69
C LYS A 114 -7.60 11.01 -7.88
N PRO A 115 -8.28 9.86 -7.80
CA PRO A 115 -8.31 8.85 -8.87
C PRO A 115 -9.00 9.31 -10.15
#